data_AF-A0A7M4E0L9-F1
#
_entry.id   AF-A0A7M4E0L9-F1
#
_cell.length_a   1.000
_cell.length_b   1.000
_cell.length_c   1.000
_cell.angle_alpha   90.00
_cell.angle_beta   90.00
_cell.angle_gamma   90.00
#
_symmetry.space_group_name_H-M   'P 1'
#
loop_
_entity.id
_entity.type
_entity.pdbx_description
1 polymer ?
#
loop_
_entity_poly.entity_id
_entity_poly.type
_entity_poly.pdbx_seq_one_letter_code
_entity_poly.pdbx_strand_id
1 'polypeptide(L)'
;MAGERAAYRAMSQGDALDYDKVKAEILRRPDITPERHRQVFRREKTGEARTPRILWQHLADELNKWLRPEWTSKEEICDKILLEQFISALDEDTQKWVKCHCPTSSKEALRLKAERESSGCL
;
A
#
# COMPACT_ATOMS: atom_id res chain seq x y z
N MET A 1 13.49 -8.33 -5.11
CA MET A 1 14.51 -9.39 -4.96
C MET A 1 14.97 -9.70 -3.52
N ALA A 2 15.05 -8.75 -2.57
CA ALA A 2 15.50 -9.06 -1.20
C ALA A 2 14.44 -9.74 -0.29
N GLY A 3 13.14 -9.46 -0.51
CA GLY A 3 12.04 -10.05 0.28
C GLY A 3 11.70 -11.50 -0.08
N GLU A 4 11.80 -11.86 -1.37
CA GLU A 4 11.42 -13.19 -1.88
C GLU A 4 12.31 -14.30 -1.34
N ARG A 5 13.63 -14.06 -1.31
CA ARG A 5 14.62 -15.05 -0.82
C ARG A 5 14.53 -15.26 0.69
N ALA A 6 14.07 -14.25 1.43
CA ALA A 6 13.87 -14.36 2.87
C ALA A 6 12.57 -15.08 3.22
N ALA A 7 11.55 -15.06 2.37
CA ALA A 7 10.30 -15.81 2.56
C ALA A 7 10.58 -17.33 2.43
N TYR A 8 11.32 -17.72 1.38
CA TYR A 8 11.76 -19.11 1.20
C TYR A 8 12.62 -19.64 2.36
N ARG A 9 13.46 -18.82 2.98
CA ARG A 9 14.32 -19.23 4.10
C ARG A 9 13.58 -19.41 5.43
N ALA A 10 12.40 -18.82 5.58
CA ALA A 10 11.61 -18.88 6.81
C ALA A 10 10.64 -20.07 6.87
N MET A 11 10.44 -20.79 5.76
CA MET A 11 9.49 -21.89 5.63
C MET A 11 10.17 -23.27 5.71
N SER A 12 9.44 -24.28 6.21
CA SER A 12 9.90 -25.67 6.18
C SER A 12 9.97 -26.20 4.73
N GLN A 13 10.80 -27.22 4.45
CA GLN A 13 10.94 -27.77 3.09
C GLN A 13 9.60 -28.26 2.49
N GLY A 14 8.64 -28.68 3.33
CA GLY A 14 7.32 -29.12 2.89
C GLY A 14 6.39 -27.96 2.53
N ASP A 15 6.48 -26.83 3.23
CA ASP A 15 5.65 -25.65 2.96
C ASP A 15 6.20 -24.79 1.82
N ALA A 16 7.51 -24.84 1.56
CA ALA A 16 8.17 -24.12 0.47
C ALA A 16 7.85 -24.68 -0.93
N LEU A 17 7.27 -25.88 -1.01
CA LEU A 17 6.82 -26.52 -2.27
C LEU A 17 5.34 -26.25 -2.57
N ASP A 18 4.61 -25.70 -1.60
CA ASP A 18 3.20 -25.36 -1.73
C ASP A 18 3.07 -23.90 -2.18
N TYR A 19 2.70 -23.70 -3.45
CA TYR A 19 2.60 -22.37 -4.05
C TYR A 19 1.64 -21.45 -3.28
N ASP A 20 0.52 -21.98 -2.78
CA ASP A 20 -0.48 -21.18 -2.08
C ASP A 20 0.05 -20.73 -0.70
N LYS A 21 0.80 -21.59 -0.01
CA LYS A 21 1.48 -21.21 1.25
C LYS A 21 2.61 -20.21 1.02
N VAL A 22 3.43 -20.40 0.00
CA VAL A 22 4.50 -19.46 -0.35
C VAL A 22 3.90 -18.10 -0.74
N LYS A 23 2.84 -18.09 -1.56
CA LYS A 23 2.12 -16.88 -1.95
C LYS A 23 1.50 -16.17 -0.74
N ALA A 24 0.87 -16.91 0.18
CA ALA A 24 0.31 -16.37 1.40
C ALA A 24 1.41 -15.75 2.30
N GLU A 25 2.55 -16.42 2.46
CA GLU A 25 3.66 -15.92 3.28
C GLU A 25 4.33 -14.69 2.65
N ILE A 26 4.51 -14.67 1.31
CA ILE A 26 4.97 -13.49 0.57
C ILE A 26 4.00 -12.31 0.76
N LEU A 27 2.69 -12.55 0.65
CA LEU A 27 1.67 -11.51 0.83
C LEU A 27 1.51 -11.06 2.28
N ARG A 28 1.79 -11.94 3.25
CA ARG A 28 1.75 -11.66 4.69
C ARG A 28 2.88 -10.72 5.12
N ARG A 29 4.00 -10.71 4.40
CA ARG A 29 5.11 -9.80 4.70
C ARG A 29 4.68 -8.37 4.43
N PRO A 30 4.70 -7.47 5.45
CA PRO A 30 4.32 -6.08 5.27
C PRO A 30 5.24 -5.36 4.27
N ASP A 31 6.37 -5.97 3.89
CA ASP A 31 7.38 -5.55 2.92
C ASP A 31 6.91 -5.42 1.47
N ILE A 32 5.73 -5.94 1.14
CA ILE A 32 5.29 -6.18 -0.25
C ILE A 32 3.92 -5.54 -0.54
N THR A 33 3.33 -4.81 0.40
CA THR A 33 2.04 -4.15 0.17
C THR A 33 2.23 -2.80 -0.56
N PRO A 34 1.36 -2.45 -1.52
CA PRO A 34 1.37 -1.13 -2.17
C PRO A 34 1.34 0.03 -1.17
N GLU A 35 0.65 -0.15 -0.04
CA GLU A 35 0.56 0.84 1.03
C GLU A 35 1.90 1.13 1.71
N ARG A 36 2.77 0.12 1.90
CA ARG A 36 4.11 0.35 2.44
C ARG A 36 4.95 1.20 1.49
N HIS A 37 4.91 0.89 0.19
CA HIS A 37 5.64 1.64 -0.83
C HIS A 37 5.16 3.10 -0.90
N ARG A 38 3.85 3.34 -0.78
CA ARG A 38 3.30 4.69 -0.64
C ARG A 38 3.88 5.43 0.56
N GLN A 39 3.89 4.77 1.74
CA GLN A 39 4.40 5.39 2.96
C GLN A 39 5.89 5.71 2.87
N VAL A 40 6.70 4.83 2.27
CA VAL A 40 8.12 5.12 2.01
C VAL A 40 8.23 6.32 1.06
N PHE A 41 7.59 6.27 -0.10
CA PHE A 41 7.58 7.35 -1.09
C PHE A 41 7.25 8.73 -0.48
N ARG A 42 6.27 8.79 0.45
CA ARG A 42 5.87 10.04 1.13
C ARG A 42 6.77 10.44 2.31
N ARG A 43 7.45 9.48 2.97
CA ARG A 43 8.31 9.73 4.14
C ARG A 43 9.72 10.15 3.75
N GLU A 44 10.22 9.72 2.59
CA GLU A 44 11.57 10.05 2.13
C GLU A 44 11.78 11.58 2.08
N LYS A 45 12.78 12.05 2.82
CA LYS A 45 13.20 13.45 2.85
C LYS A 45 14.63 13.55 2.35
N THR A 46 14.99 14.68 1.75
CA THR A 46 16.34 14.99 1.24
C THR A 46 17.44 14.99 2.33
N GLY A 47 17.12 14.73 3.59
CA GLY A 47 18.02 14.82 4.74
C GLY A 47 18.92 13.60 5.00
N GLU A 48 18.59 12.41 4.49
CA GLU A 48 19.45 11.23 4.63
C GLU A 48 20.40 11.15 3.43
N ALA A 49 21.61 11.71 3.59
CA ALA A 49 22.84 11.60 2.78
C ALA A 49 22.82 10.68 1.53
N ARG A 50 21.93 10.94 0.57
CA ARG A 50 21.87 10.31 -0.75
C ARG A 50 22.15 11.39 -1.77
N THR A 51 22.95 11.07 -2.78
CA THR A 51 23.10 11.98 -3.92
C THR A 51 21.72 12.20 -4.56
N PRO A 52 21.45 13.38 -5.17
CA PRO A 52 20.14 13.66 -5.80
C PRO A 52 19.69 12.58 -6.77
N ARG A 53 20.64 11.98 -7.52
CA ARG A 53 20.38 10.86 -8.43
C ARG A 53 19.89 9.60 -7.72
N ILE A 54 20.51 9.25 -6.59
CA ILE A 54 20.12 8.06 -5.80
C ILE A 54 18.75 8.30 -5.15
N LEU A 55 18.49 9.51 -4.65
CA LEU A 55 17.17 9.86 -4.11
C LEU A 55 16.08 9.75 -5.17
N TRP A 56 16.31 10.31 -6.36
CA TRP A 56 15.36 10.22 -7.47
C TRP A 56 15.08 8.77 -7.87
N GLN A 57 16.12 7.93 -8.04
CA GLN A 57 15.94 6.53 -8.40
C GLN A 57 15.12 5.78 -7.35
N HIS A 58 15.42 6.00 -6.06
CA HIS A 58 14.68 5.38 -4.96
C HIS A 58 13.21 5.81 -4.94
N LEU A 59 12.92 7.10 -5.13
CA LEU A 59 11.54 7.59 -5.23
C LEU A 59 10.80 6.99 -6.43
N ALA A 60 11.46 6.89 -7.59
CA ALA A 60 10.88 6.27 -8.78
C ALA A 60 10.56 4.78 -8.55
N ASP A 61 11.47 4.05 -7.92
CA ASP A 61 11.26 2.63 -7.59
C ASP A 61 10.09 2.42 -6.63
N GLU A 62 9.97 3.26 -5.59
CA GLU A 62 8.87 3.16 -4.63
C GLU A 62 7.53 3.58 -5.26
N LEU A 63 7.52 4.61 -6.13
CA LEU A 63 6.34 4.99 -6.89
C LEU A 63 5.85 3.86 -7.80
N ASN A 64 6.77 3.21 -8.52
CA ASN A 64 6.44 2.08 -9.41
C ASN A 64 5.91 0.88 -8.63
N LYS A 65 6.48 0.55 -7.47
CA LYS A 65 5.99 -0.55 -6.63
C LYS A 65 4.62 -0.25 -6.00
N TRP A 66 4.34 1.03 -5.71
CA TRP A 66 3.04 1.47 -5.20
C TRP A 66 1.96 1.47 -6.29
N LEU A 67 2.20 2.16 -7.42
CA LEU A 67 1.20 2.38 -8.47
C LEU A 67 1.14 1.26 -9.50
N ARG A 68 2.22 0.51 -9.69
CA ARG A 68 2.29 -0.62 -10.64
C ARG A 68 1.78 -0.26 -12.04
N PRO A 69 2.32 0.80 -12.67
CA PRO A 69 1.80 1.36 -13.92
C PRO A 69 1.81 0.35 -15.08
N GLU A 70 2.61 -0.71 -15.02
CA GLU A 70 2.66 -1.78 -16.02
C GLU A 70 1.38 -2.61 -16.08
N TRP A 71 0.61 -2.64 -14.98
CA TRP A 71 -0.60 -3.44 -14.83
C TRP A 71 -1.85 -2.61 -14.46
N THR A 72 -1.71 -1.29 -14.39
CA THR A 72 -2.74 -0.39 -13.87
C THR A 72 -3.05 0.69 -14.90
N SER A 73 -4.32 0.87 -15.22
CA SER A 73 -4.78 1.93 -16.13
C SER A 73 -4.55 3.31 -15.53
N LYS A 74 -4.54 4.34 -16.40
CA LYS A 74 -4.42 5.73 -15.96
C LYS A 74 -5.51 6.11 -14.96
N GLU A 75 -6.73 5.64 -15.20
CA GLU A 75 -7.91 5.89 -14.38
C GLU A 75 -7.75 5.28 -12.99
N GLU A 76 -7.25 4.04 -12.90
CA GLU A 76 -6.95 3.40 -11.62
C GLU A 76 -5.79 4.07 -10.87
N ILE A 77 -4.76 4.55 -11.57
CA ILE A 77 -3.69 5.35 -10.96
C ILE A 77 -4.26 6.63 -10.35
N CYS A 78 -5.11 7.33 -11.09
CA CYS A 78 -5.78 8.54 -10.61
C CYS A 78 -6.66 8.23 -9.39
N ASP A 79 -7.40 7.12 -9.42
CA ASP A 79 -8.25 6.68 -8.32
C ASP A 79 -7.44 6.37 -7.05
N LYS A 80 -6.27 5.74 -7.16
CA LYS A 80 -5.37 5.48 -6.02
C LYS A 80 -4.87 6.77 -5.36
N ILE A 81 -4.49 7.76 -6.17
CA ILE A 81 -4.06 9.07 -5.67
C ILE A 81 -5.25 9.79 -5.03
N LEU A 82 -6.43 9.72 -5.65
CA LEU A 82 -7.65 10.30 -5.11
C LEU A 82 -8.05 9.65 -3.79
N LEU A 83 -7.96 8.32 -3.69
CA LEU A 83 -8.21 7.56 -2.46
C LEU A 83 -7.29 8.00 -1.33
N GLU A 84 -5.99 8.11 -1.59
CA GLU A 84 -5.01 8.63 -0.63
C GLU A 84 -5.42 10.02 -0.12
N GLN A 85 -5.72 10.93 -1.04
CA GLN A 85 -6.06 12.30 -0.70
C GLN A 85 -7.40 12.41 0.04
N PHE A 86 -8.39 11.61 -0.37
CA PHE A 86 -9.70 11.54 0.26
C PHE A 86 -9.58 11.08 1.71
N ILE A 87 -8.91 9.95 1.96
CA ILE A 87 -8.67 9.44 3.32
C ILE A 87 -7.88 10.44 4.17
N SER A 88 -6.96 11.19 3.57
CA SER A 88 -6.15 12.19 4.29
C SER A 88 -6.94 13.47 4.64
N ALA A 89 -8.05 13.73 3.95
CA ALA A 89 -8.91 14.89 4.19
C ALA A 89 -10.04 14.62 5.20
N LEU A 90 -10.25 13.37 5.61
CA LEU A 90 -11.22 13.00 6.64
C LEU A 90 -10.73 13.41 8.04
N ASP A 91 -11.68 13.60 8.96
CA ASP A 91 -11.37 13.71 10.39
C ASP A 91 -10.70 12.44 10.92
N GLU A 92 -10.00 12.55 12.05
CA GLU A 92 -9.14 11.49 12.57
C GLU A 92 -9.89 10.17 12.86
N ASP A 93 -11.11 10.27 13.42
CA ASP A 93 -11.91 9.10 13.80
C ASP A 93 -12.48 8.40 12.57
N THR A 94 -13.04 9.15 11.63
CA THR A 94 -13.53 8.61 10.35
C THR A 94 -12.37 8.04 9.54
N GLN A 95 -11.22 8.71 9.52
CA GLN A 95 -10.03 8.22 8.83
C GLN A 95 -9.59 6.86 9.38
N LYS A 96 -9.49 6.70 10.71
CA LYS A 96 -9.14 5.42 11.34
C LYS A 96 -10.15 4.34 10.96
N TRP A 97 -11.44 4.66 11.04
CA TRP A 97 -12.51 3.71 10.71
C TRP A 97 -12.46 3.27 9.25
N VAL A 98 -12.33 4.20 8.30
CA VAL A 98 -12.23 3.89 6.87
C VAL A 98 -10.96 3.06 6.58
N LYS A 99 -9.81 3.41 7.17
CA LYS A 99 -8.57 2.64 7.00
C LYS A 99 -8.67 1.21 7.53
N CYS A 100 -9.42 0.97 8.61
CA CYS A 100 -9.63 -0.39 9.15
C CYS A 100 -10.36 -1.31 8.18
N HIS A 101 -11.12 -0.75 7.22
CA HIS A 101 -11.85 -1.49 6.20
C HIS A 101 -11.04 -1.69 4.91
N CYS A 102 -9.78 -1.23 4.85
CA CYS A 102 -8.86 -1.45 3.73
C CYS A 102 -9.45 -1.15 2.33
N PRO A 103 -10.01 0.05 2.09
CA PRO A 103 -10.63 0.38 0.81
C PRO A 103 -9.63 0.27 -0.34
N THR A 104 -10.12 -0.26 -1.46
CA THR A 104 -9.35 -0.47 -2.69
C THR A 104 -9.58 0.62 -3.73
N SER A 105 -10.64 1.42 -3.57
CA SER A 105 -11.00 2.54 -4.46
C SER A 105 -11.54 3.76 -3.72
N SER A 106 -11.46 4.93 -4.36
CA SER A 106 -11.99 6.18 -3.79
C SER A 106 -13.51 6.11 -3.54
N LYS A 107 -14.26 5.45 -4.43
CA LYS A 107 -15.71 5.24 -4.30
C LYS A 107 -16.07 4.34 -3.13
N GLU A 108 -15.27 3.31 -2.88
CA GLU A 108 -15.45 2.44 -1.71
C GLU A 108 -15.22 3.22 -0.42
N ALA A 109 -14.16 4.04 -0.34
CA ALA A 109 -13.93 4.91 0.80
C ALA A 109 -15.06 5.93 1.02
N LEU A 110 -15.65 6.48 -0.06
CA LEU A 110 -16.82 7.35 0.02
C LEU A 110 -18.03 6.63 0.63
N ARG A 111 -18.31 5.40 0.18
CA ARG A 111 -19.40 4.58 0.72
C ARG A 111 -19.18 4.29 2.20
N LEU A 112 -17.98 3.86 2.57
CA LEU A 112 -17.57 3.62 3.96
C LEU A 112 -17.80 4.87 4.83
N LYS A 113 -17.36 6.05 4.36
CA LYS A 113 -17.60 7.31 5.05
C LYS A 113 -19.10 7.59 5.27
N ALA A 114 -19.95 7.32 4.28
CA ALA A 114 -21.41 7.50 4.42
C ALA A 114 -22.06 6.49 5.40
N GLU A 115 -21.56 5.25 5.46
CA GLU A 115 -22.01 4.24 6.41
C GLU A 115 -21.67 4.64 7.86
N ARG A 116 -20.50 5.26 8.07
CA ARG A 116 -20.10 5.80 9.38
C ARG A 116 -21.02 6.94 9.83
N GLU A 117 -21.42 7.82 8.92
CA GLU A 117 -22.37 8.91 9.20
C GLU A 117 -23.77 8.37 9.54
N SER A 118 -24.22 7.32 8.85
CA SER A 118 -25.52 6.68 9.11
C SER A 118 -25.55 5.94 10.46
N SER A 119 -24.41 5.41 10.90
CA SER A 119 -24.27 4.65 12.14
C SER A 119 -24.10 5.54 13.39
N GLY A 120 -23.86 6.84 13.22
CA GLY A 120 -23.78 7.83 14.31
C GLY A 120 -25.10 8.50 14.67
N CYS A 121 -26.22 8.10 14.04
CA CYS A 121 -27.57 8.63 14.27
C CYS A 121 -28.46 7.74 15.18
N LEU A 122 -27.86 6.87 16.02
CA LEU A 122 -28.53 6.13 17.09
C LEU A 122 -27.94 6.50 18.45
#